data_AF-A0A667ZGM4-F1
#
_entry.id   AF-A0A667ZGM4-F1
#
_cell.length_a   1.000
_cell.length_b   1.000
_cell.length_c   1.000
_cell.angle_alpha   90.00
_cell.angle_beta   90.00
_cell.angle_gamma   90.00
#
_symmetry.space_group_name_H-M   'P 1'
#
loop_
_entity.id
_entity.type
_entity.pdbx_description
1 polymer ?
#
loop_
_entity_poly.entity_id
_entity_poly.type
_entity_poly.pdbx_seq_one_letter_code
_entity_poly.pdbx_strand_id
1 'polypeptide(L)'
;KAKKKKNDNNNNKNNNNLSLLLQVGQALLEQEAQEAEEEKRRYMEENCRVTPLSSKPSLSLQELCRKLHKEIDLVDEERYDTDIKVSKSSKEVCPALPLRTKVQDLKGKFKKPALKKVRMSADAMLAALLGSKHKVSMDLRANLKQVKKELREEEKQTADWRKNIEDKAGMDGRKKMFETDA
;
A
#
# COMPACT_ATOMS: atom_id res chain seq x y z
N LYS A 1 32.49 1.26 -1.55
CA LYS A 1 31.44 0.24 -1.86
C LYS A 1 30.66 -0.21 -0.60
N ALA A 2 31.31 -0.55 0.52
CA ALA A 2 30.63 -0.98 1.76
C ALA A 2 29.69 0.06 2.41
N LYS A 3 30.07 1.35 2.45
CA LYS A 3 29.20 2.42 2.99
C LYS A 3 27.89 2.59 2.21
N LYS A 4 27.94 2.46 0.88
CA LYS A 4 26.75 2.54 0.00
C LYS A 4 25.81 1.34 0.25
N LYS A 5 26.35 0.12 0.30
CA LYS A 5 25.58 -1.10 0.59
C LYS A 5 24.93 -1.08 1.98
N LYS A 6 25.60 -0.54 3.00
CA LYS A 6 25.02 -0.33 4.34
C LYS A 6 23.87 0.70 4.32
N ASN A 7 24.03 1.79 3.58
CA ASN A 7 23.00 2.82 3.45
C ASN A 7 21.74 2.30 2.73
N ASP A 8 21.92 1.51 1.67
CA ASP A 8 20.82 0.91 0.90
C ASP A 8 20.04 -0.11 1.76
N ASN A 9 20.73 -0.92 2.58
CA ASN A 9 20.08 -1.81 3.54
C ASN A 9 19.29 -1.06 4.61
N ASN A 10 19.81 0.07 5.09
CA ASN A 10 19.14 0.87 6.12
C ASN A 10 17.88 1.56 5.58
N ASN A 11 17.94 2.06 4.34
CA ASN A 11 16.76 2.61 3.65
C ASN A 11 15.69 1.54 3.42
N ASN A 12 16.09 0.32 3.03
CA ASN A 12 15.14 -0.77 2.83
C ASN A 12 14.45 -1.16 4.15
N LYS A 13 15.20 -1.21 5.25
CA LYS A 13 14.65 -1.45 6.60
C LYS A 13 13.69 -0.34 7.03
N ASN A 14 14.02 0.92 6.77
CA ASN A 14 13.14 2.05 7.08
C ASN A 14 11.84 2.01 6.28
N ASN A 15 11.90 1.68 4.99
CA ASN A 15 10.72 1.55 4.15
C ASN A 15 9.83 0.40 4.60
N ASN A 16 10.41 -0.73 4.99
CA ASN A 16 9.67 -1.87 5.53
C ASN A 16 8.98 -1.52 6.85
N ASN A 17 9.67 -0.82 7.75
CA ASN A 17 9.08 -0.33 9.01
C ASN A 17 7.95 0.68 8.75
N LEU A 18 8.11 1.58 7.79
CA LEU A 18 7.06 2.53 7.40
C LEU A 18 5.84 1.80 6.83
N SER A 19 6.05 0.81 5.96
CA SER A 19 4.98 -0.02 5.42
C SER A 19 4.22 -0.75 6.53
N LEU A 20 4.94 -1.31 7.51
CA LEU A 20 4.32 -1.99 8.65
C LEU A 20 3.53 -1.00 9.52
N LEU A 21 4.07 0.18 9.80
CA LEU A 21 3.38 1.22 10.57
C LEU A 21 2.09 1.67 9.87
N LEU A 22 2.12 1.85 8.55
CA LEU A 22 0.93 2.21 7.77
C LEU A 22 -0.12 1.09 7.78
N GLN A 23 0.31 -0.18 7.68
CA GLN A 23 -0.58 -1.32 7.76
C GLN A 23 -1.27 -1.41 9.13
N VAL A 24 -0.51 -1.22 10.22
CA VAL A 24 -1.08 -1.17 11.58
C VAL A 24 -2.01 0.04 11.73
N GLY A 25 -1.62 1.22 11.23
CA GLY A 25 -2.46 2.41 11.26
C GLY A 25 -3.78 2.23 10.52
N GLN A 26 -3.77 1.55 9.37
CA GLN A 26 -4.98 1.22 8.63
C GLN A 26 -5.87 0.26 9.43
N ALA A 27 -5.31 -0.77 10.05
CA ALA A 27 -6.08 -1.71 10.88
C ALA A 27 -6.72 -1.00 12.09
N LEU A 28 -6.00 -0.07 12.74
CA LEU A 28 -6.53 0.72 13.85
C LEU A 28 -7.66 1.65 13.42
N LEU A 29 -7.54 2.29 12.25
CA LEU A 29 -8.62 3.13 11.70
C LEU A 29 -9.87 2.31 11.36
N GLU A 30 -9.70 1.10 10.85
CA GLU A 30 -10.82 0.19 10.56
C GLU A 30 -11.50 -0.30 11.84
N GLN A 31 -10.70 -0.62 12.87
CA GLN A 31 -11.22 -0.96 14.19
C GLN A 31 -11.99 0.21 14.82
N GLU A 32 -11.43 1.43 14.81
CA GLU A 32 -12.09 2.64 15.32
C GLU A 32 -13.41 2.90 14.59
N ALA A 33 -13.46 2.71 13.27
CA ALA A 33 -14.68 2.86 12.49
C ALA A 33 -15.75 1.81 12.88
N GLN A 34 -15.35 0.58 13.17
CA GLN A 34 -16.26 -0.47 13.66
C GLN A 34 -16.80 -0.12 15.05
N GLU A 35 -15.92 0.29 15.97
CA GLU A 35 -16.28 0.70 17.33
C GLU A 35 -17.25 1.90 17.30
N ALA A 36 -17.02 2.89 16.43
CA ALA A 36 -17.91 4.03 16.27
C ALA A 36 -19.32 3.64 15.77
N GLU A 37 -19.42 2.68 14.85
CA GLU A 37 -20.73 2.19 14.37
C GLU A 37 -21.44 1.35 15.44
N GLU A 38 -20.70 0.58 16.24
CA GLU A 38 -21.24 -0.12 17.40
C GLU A 38 -21.73 0.83 18.48
N GLU A 39 -20.95 1.85 18.82
CA GLU A 39 -21.33 2.88 19.79
C GLU A 39 -22.58 3.62 19.33
N LYS A 40 -22.64 4.01 18.06
CA LYS A 40 -23.84 4.58 17.45
C LYS A 40 -25.04 3.64 17.56
N ARG A 41 -24.88 2.35 17.31
CA ARG A 41 -25.95 1.35 17.47
C ARG A 41 -26.43 1.28 18.92
N ARG A 42 -25.51 1.22 19.89
CA ARG A 42 -25.82 1.19 21.32
C ARG A 42 -26.57 2.44 21.76
N TYR A 43 -26.11 3.62 21.32
CA TYR A 43 -26.77 4.90 21.58
C TYR A 43 -28.19 4.94 21.01
N MET A 44 -28.39 4.48 19.77
CA MET A 44 -29.71 4.44 19.14
C MET A 44 -30.65 3.44 19.84
N GLU A 45 -30.13 2.31 20.32
CA GLU A 45 -30.92 1.33 21.07
C GLU A 45 -31.37 1.88 22.43
N GLU A 46 -30.51 2.65 23.11
CA GLU A 46 -30.84 3.26 24.40
C GLU A 46 -31.85 4.40 24.25
N ASN A 47 -31.63 5.30 23.28
CA ASN A 47 -32.37 6.55 23.14
C ASN A 47 -33.57 6.48 22.21
N CYS A 48 -33.59 5.55 21.25
CA CYS A 48 -34.69 5.37 20.30
C CYS A 48 -35.26 3.96 20.42
N ARG A 49 -35.77 3.63 21.61
CA ARG A 49 -36.39 2.31 21.87
C ARG A 49 -37.64 2.13 21.04
N VAL A 50 -37.70 1.05 20.28
CA VAL A 50 -38.92 0.65 19.55
C VAL A 50 -39.97 0.21 20.56
N THR A 51 -40.93 1.08 20.87
CA THR A 51 -42.07 0.69 21.70
C THR A 51 -43.06 -0.15 20.91
N PRO A 52 -43.39 -1.38 21.35
CA PRO A 52 -44.44 -2.17 20.73
C PRO A 52 -45.79 -1.45 20.82
N LEU A 53 -46.45 -1.26 19.68
CA LEU A 53 -47.73 -0.55 19.57
C LEU A 53 -48.94 -1.49 19.69
N SER A 54 -48.75 -2.78 19.41
CA SER A 54 -49.84 -3.75 19.15
C SER A 54 -50.70 -4.11 20.37
N SER A 55 -50.31 -3.75 21.59
CA SER A 55 -51.01 -4.16 22.82
C SER A 55 -51.43 -3.00 23.73
N LYS A 56 -51.33 -1.75 23.25
CA LYS A 56 -51.59 -0.57 24.08
C LYS A 56 -53.05 -0.08 23.95
N PRO A 57 -53.74 0.23 25.07
CA PRO A 57 -55.09 0.82 25.02
C PRO A 57 -55.07 2.22 24.36
N SER A 58 -56.18 2.60 23.72
CA SER A 58 -56.30 3.80 22.87
C SER A 58 -55.87 5.11 23.53
N LEU A 59 -56.20 5.30 24.82
CA LEU A 59 -55.78 6.48 25.59
C LEU A 59 -54.26 6.56 25.77
N SER A 60 -53.63 5.44 26.15
CA SER A 60 -52.18 5.37 26.32
C SER A 60 -51.42 5.57 25.00
N LEU A 61 -52.03 5.18 23.88
CA LEU A 61 -51.48 5.40 22.55
C LEU A 61 -51.50 6.88 22.18
N GLN A 62 -52.61 7.58 22.41
CA GLN A 62 -52.70 9.02 22.17
C GLN A 62 -51.71 9.83 23.02
N GLU A 63 -51.52 9.44 24.29
CA GLU A 63 -50.52 10.07 25.15
C GLU A 63 -49.09 9.84 24.66
N LEU A 64 -48.77 8.63 24.19
CA LEU A 64 -47.47 8.33 23.60
C LEU A 64 -47.23 9.16 22.34
N CYS A 65 -48.21 9.28 21.44
CA CYS A 65 -48.09 10.11 20.24
C CYS A 65 -47.83 11.58 20.59
N ARG A 66 -48.52 12.13 21.60
CA ARG A 66 -48.28 13.51 22.06
C ARG A 66 -46.88 13.70 22.69
N LYS A 67 -46.36 12.68 23.37
CA LYS A 67 -45.00 12.70 23.95
C LYS A 67 -43.94 12.66 22.85
N LEU A 68 -44.03 11.71 21.92
CA LEU A 68 -43.11 11.58 20.79
C LEU A 68 -43.08 12.85 19.93
N HIS A 69 -44.23 13.47 19.68
CA HIS A 69 -44.26 14.71 18.89
C HIS A 69 -43.48 15.85 19.55
N LYS A 70 -43.57 15.98 20.89
CA LYS A 70 -42.79 16.98 21.63
C LYS A 70 -41.30 16.64 21.66
N GLU A 71 -40.96 15.36 21.80
CA GLU A 71 -39.57 14.90 21.77
C GLU A 71 -38.93 15.13 20.39
N ILE A 72 -39.67 14.95 19.30
CA ILE A 72 -39.20 15.24 17.94
C ILE A 72 -38.82 16.70 17.80
N ASP A 73 -39.69 17.63 18.27
CA ASP A 73 -39.42 19.07 18.20
C ASP A 73 -38.13 19.42 18.98
N LEU A 74 -37.95 18.87 20.18
CA LEU A 74 -36.75 19.10 20.99
C LEU A 74 -35.48 18.53 20.33
N VAL A 75 -35.54 17.31 19.81
CA VAL A 75 -34.39 16.66 19.15
C VAL A 75 -34.00 17.37 17.86
N ASP A 76 -34.97 17.92 17.11
CA ASP A 76 -34.64 18.68 15.89
C ASP A 76 -33.93 20.00 16.21
N GLU A 77 -34.32 20.70 17.28
CA GLU A 77 -33.60 21.88 17.77
C GLU A 77 -32.17 21.53 18.19
N GLU A 78 -31.97 20.44 18.95
CA GLU A 78 -30.64 19.96 19.33
C GLU A 78 -29.78 19.58 18.12
N ARG A 79 -30.40 18.94 17.11
CA ARG A 79 -29.76 18.61 15.84
C ARG A 79 -29.32 19.88 15.11
N TYR A 80 -30.18 20.89 15.06
CA TYR A 80 -29.90 22.17 14.42
C TYR A 80 -28.72 22.90 15.07
N ASP A 81 -28.72 22.99 16.41
CA ASP A 81 -27.61 23.57 17.18
C ASP A 81 -26.29 22.83 16.95
N THR A 82 -26.35 21.50 16.91
CA THR A 82 -25.18 20.66 16.68
C THR A 82 -24.64 20.84 15.25
N ASP A 83 -25.52 20.89 14.25
CA ASP A 83 -25.14 21.13 12.85
C ASP A 83 -24.50 22.51 12.68
N ILE A 84 -25.00 23.56 13.34
CA ILE A 84 -24.36 24.87 13.33
C ILE A 84 -22.95 24.82 13.93
N LYS A 85 -22.76 24.14 15.07
CA LYS A 85 -21.44 23.99 15.71
C LYS A 85 -20.47 23.25 14.80
N VAL A 86 -20.91 22.16 14.16
CA VAL A 86 -20.11 21.40 13.19
C VAL A 86 -19.81 22.24 11.95
N SER A 87 -20.78 22.99 11.43
CA SER A 87 -20.63 23.88 10.28
C SER A 87 -19.61 25.00 10.55
N LYS A 88 -19.65 25.63 11.74
CA LYS A 88 -18.67 26.62 12.17
C LYS A 88 -17.27 26.00 12.27
N SER A 89 -17.14 24.88 12.97
CA SER A 89 -15.87 24.17 13.13
C SER A 89 -15.31 23.71 11.78
N SER A 90 -16.17 23.21 10.89
CA SER A 90 -15.81 22.85 9.53
C SER A 90 -15.33 24.07 8.75
N LYS A 91 -16.03 25.21 8.77
CA LYS A 91 -15.57 26.44 8.10
C LYS A 91 -14.21 26.93 8.60
N GLU A 92 -13.90 26.76 9.88
CA GLU A 92 -12.59 27.10 10.44
C GLU A 92 -11.46 26.14 9.97
N VAL A 93 -11.78 24.88 9.70
CA VAL A 93 -10.82 23.81 9.34
C VAL A 93 -10.73 23.52 7.82
N CYS A 94 -11.81 23.73 7.07
CA CYS A 94 -12.00 23.40 5.65
C CYS A 94 -11.25 24.41 4.73
N PRO A 95 -10.91 24.04 3.48
CA PRO A 95 -9.75 24.51 2.71
C PRO A 95 -9.83 25.95 2.17
N ALA A 96 -10.82 26.74 2.56
CA ALA A 96 -11.01 28.13 2.09
C ALA A 96 -10.62 29.22 3.11
N LEU A 97 -10.15 28.87 4.32
CA LEU A 97 -9.93 29.85 5.41
C LEU A 97 -8.60 29.63 6.20
N PRO A 98 -8.13 30.66 6.94
CA PRO A 98 -6.74 31.06 7.04
C PRO A 98 -5.82 30.05 7.72
N LEU A 99 -6.26 29.10 8.54
CA LEU A 99 -5.34 28.26 9.29
C LEU A 99 -4.57 27.28 8.40
N ARG A 100 -5.23 26.49 7.54
CA ARG A 100 -4.50 25.59 6.62
C ARG A 100 -3.72 26.37 5.57
N THR A 101 -4.27 27.48 5.06
CA THR A 101 -3.57 28.38 4.14
C THR A 101 -2.36 29.03 4.80
N LYS A 102 -2.46 29.45 6.07
CA LYS A 102 -1.36 30.03 6.85
C LYS A 102 -0.34 28.97 7.26
N VAL A 103 -0.77 27.73 7.54
CA VAL A 103 0.14 26.59 7.66
C VAL A 103 0.88 26.36 6.34
N GLN A 104 0.21 26.46 5.18
CA GLN A 104 0.87 26.34 3.87
C GLN A 104 1.81 27.52 3.56
N ASP A 105 1.41 28.75 3.88
CA ASP A 105 2.20 29.96 3.70
C ASP A 105 3.43 29.93 4.63
N LEU A 106 3.27 29.54 5.90
CA LEU A 106 4.35 29.34 6.88
C LEU A 106 5.27 28.17 6.52
N LYS A 107 4.71 27.07 5.99
CA LYS A 107 5.47 25.91 5.49
C LYS A 107 6.18 26.23 4.16
N GLY A 108 5.97 27.42 3.62
CA GLY A 108 6.60 27.94 2.41
C GLY A 108 5.83 27.54 1.17
N LYS A 109 4.98 28.45 0.68
CA LYS A 109 4.29 28.36 -0.63
C LYS A 109 5.26 28.14 -1.81
N PHE A 110 6.53 28.44 -1.60
CA PHE A 110 7.65 28.10 -2.47
C PHE A 110 8.60 27.15 -1.73
N LYS A 111 8.35 25.84 -1.79
CA LYS A 111 9.50 24.92 -1.76
C LYS A 111 10.31 25.22 -3.01
N LYS A 112 11.33 26.08 -2.90
CA LYS A 112 12.28 26.37 -3.98
C LYS A 112 12.67 25.01 -4.57
N PRO A 113 12.33 24.68 -5.83
CA PRO A 113 12.67 23.38 -6.38
C PRO A 113 14.18 23.25 -6.25
N ALA A 114 14.62 22.35 -5.36
CA ALA A 114 16.04 22.13 -5.16
C ALA A 114 16.59 21.82 -6.54
N LEU A 115 17.54 22.63 -7.02
CA LEU A 115 18.21 22.40 -8.29
C LEU A 115 18.92 21.05 -8.17
N LYS A 116 18.21 19.97 -8.49
CA LYS A 116 18.79 18.63 -8.54
C LYS A 116 19.77 18.69 -9.68
N LYS A 117 21.05 18.45 -9.38
CA LYS A 117 22.09 18.29 -10.39
C LYS A 117 21.78 17.00 -11.15
N VAL A 118 20.90 17.10 -12.15
CA VAL A 118 20.55 15.98 -13.02
C VAL A 118 21.78 15.72 -13.88
N ARG A 119 22.54 14.68 -13.51
CA ARG A 119 23.51 14.08 -14.41
C ARG A 119 22.70 13.27 -15.42
N MET A 120 23.11 13.31 -16.69
CA MET A 120 22.43 12.60 -17.78
C MET A 120 22.08 11.17 -17.35
N SER A 121 20.83 10.73 -17.61
CA SER A 121 20.41 9.37 -17.30
C SER A 121 21.27 8.38 -18.10
N ALA A 122 21.45 7.16 -17.57
CA ALA A 122 22.21 6.12 -18.27
C ALA A 122 21.62 5.87 -19.67
N ASP A 123 20.30 5.93 -19.80
CA ASP A 123 19.58 5.77 -21.07
C ASP A 123 19.87 6.91 -22.05
N ALA A 124 19.91 8.16 -21.58
CA ALA A 124 20.28 9.31 -22.42
C ALA A 124 21.76 9.28 -22.84
N MET A 125 22.67 8.83 -21.96
CA MET A 125 24.08 8.64 -22.32
C MET A 125 24.27 7.50 -23.32
N LEU A 126 23.54 6.38 -23.17
CA LEU A 126 23.64 5.25 -24.08
C LEU A 126 23.05 5.58 -25.45
N ALA A 127 21.91 6.27 -25.52
CA ALA A 127 21.33 6.74 -26.78
C ALA A 127 22.26 7.70 -27.53
N ALA A 128 22.95 8.59 -26.81
CA ALA A 128 23.90 9.54 -27.40
C ALA A 128 25.21 8.88 -27.87
N LEU A 129 25.71 7.86 -27.17
CA LEU A 129 26.96 7.17 -27.51
C LEU A 129 26.80 6.05 -28.53
N LEU A 130 25.66 5.35 -28.53
CA LEU A 130 25.45 4.12 -29.32
C LEU A 130 24.39 4.29 -30.42
N GLY A 131 23.76 5.46 -30.52
CA GLY A 131 22.77 5.78 -31.55
C GLY A 131 21.57 4.83 -31.54
N SER A 132 20.92 4.65 -32.70
CA SER A 132 19.67 3.88 -32.80
C SER A 132 19.81 2.37 -32.57
N LYS A 133 21.04 1.85 -32.46
CA LYS A 133 21.29 0.39 -32.47
C LYS A 133 20.97 -0.30 -31.13
N HIS A 134 20.87 0.45 -30.03
CA HIS A 134 20.53 -0.06 -28.70
C HIS A 134 19.41 0.76 -28.05
N LYS A 135 18.20 0.70 -28.63
CA LYS A 135 16.98 1.20 -27.97
C LYS A 135 16.37 0.09 -27.12
N VAL A 136 17.05 -0.25 -26.02
CA VAL A 136 16.50 -1.16 -25.00
C VAL A 136 15.89 -0.28 -23.93
N SER A 137 14.57 -0.06 -23.96
CA SER A 137 13.92 0.60 -22.82
C SER A 137 14.09 -0.30 -21.60
N MET A 138 14.70 0.21 -20.54
CA MET A 138 14.78 -0.47 -19.25
C MET A 138 13.45 -0.39 -18.49
N ASP A 139 12.33 -0.28 -19.20
CA ASP A 139 11.01 -0.36 -18.63
C ASP A 139 10.77 -1.80 -18.19
N LEU A 140 10.68 -2.02 -16.88
CA LEU A 140 10.38 -3.33 -16.30
C LEU A 140 9.11 -3.96 -16.92
N ARG A 141 8.19 -3.10 -17.40
CA ARG A 141 6.94 -3.48 -18.06
C ARG A 141 7.11 -4.01 -19.49
N ALA A 142 8.15 -3.59 -20.21
CA ALA A 142 8.41 -4.02 -21.59
C ALA A 142 9.11 -5.39 -21.67
N ASN A 143 9.78 -5.82 -20.60
CA ASN A 143 10.50 -7.11 -20.55
C ASN A 143 9.63 -8.28 -20.01
N LEU A 144 8.45 -7.99 -19.47
CA LEU A 144 7.51 -9.03 -19.04
C LEU A 144 6.85 -9.65 -20.27
N LYS A 145 7.10 -10.94 -20.51
CA LYS A 145 6.51 -11.68 -21.63
C LYS A 145 4.98 -11.67 -21.51
N GLN A 146 4.31 -11.07 -22.48
CA GLN A 146 2.87 -11.22 -22.68
C GLN A 146 2.63 -12.66 -23.17
N VAL A 147 2.06 -13.51 -22.32
CA VAL A 147 1.80 -14.92 -22.66
C VAL A 147 0.67 -14.97 -23.70
N LYS A 148 1.04 -14.97 -24.99
CA LYS A 148 0.16 -15.39 -26.08
C LYS A 148 0.23 -16.91 -26.17
N LYS A 149 -0.85 -17.56 -25.77
CA LYS A 149 -1.04 -19.00 -25.73
C LYS A 149 -1.50 -19.48 -27.11
N GLU A 150 -0.59 -19.72 -28.06
CA GLU A 150 -0.92 -20.40 -29.33
C GLU A 150 0.17 -21.41 -29.73
N LEU A 151 -0.23 -22.69 -29.61
CA LEU A 151 0.24 -24.01 -30.06
C LEU A 151 1.46 -24.19 -31.00
N ARG A 152 2.35 -25.14 -30.60
CA ARG A 152 3.05 -26.23 -31.34
C ARG A 152 3.98 -25.82 -32.52
N GLU A 153 5.26 -26.24 -32.60
CA GLU A 153 5.72 -27.61 -32.97
C GLU A 153 7.25 -27.79 -32.77
N GLU A 154 7.64 -29.00 -32.29
CA GLU A 154 8.90 -29.81 -32.32
C GLU A 154 10.30 -29.14 -32.54
N GLU A 155 11.41 -29.53 -31.88
CA GLU A 155 12.04 -30.86 -31.83
C GLU A 155 12.94 -31.09 -30.58
N LYS A 156 13.12 -32.39 -30.28
CA LYS A 156 13.78 -33.01 -29.13
C LYS A 156 15.31 -32.92 -29.17
N GLN A 157 15.98 -32.93 -28.01
CA GLN A 157 17.05 -33.90 -27.69
C GLN A 157 17.53 -33.76 -26.23
N THR A 158 16.98 -34.60 -25.37
CA THR A 158 17.50 -34.97 -24.05
C THR A 158 18.57 -36.06 -24.24
N ALA A 159 19.84 -35.75 -23.99
CA ALA A 159 20.92 -36.73 -23.91
C ALA A 159 21.49 -36.78 -22.47
N ASP A 160 21.39 -37.96 -21.85
CA ASP A 160 21.63 -38.27 -20.44
C ASP A 160 23.15 -38.22 -20.10
N TRP A 161 23.53 -37.45 -19.07
CA TRP A 161 24.93 -37.15 -18.71
C TRP A 161 25.72 -38.28 -18.05
N ARG A 162 25.17 -39.48 -17.94
CA ARG A 162 25.77 -40.60 -17.19
C ARG A 162 26.90 -41.35 -17.88
N LYS A 163 27.19 -41.11 -19.17
CA LYS A 163 28.09 -41.96 -19.96
C LYS A 163 29.60 -41.63 -19.87
N ASN A 164 29.99 -40.54 -19.21
CA ASN A 164 31.39 -40.06 -19.24
C ASN A 164 32.27 -40.53 -18.05
N ILE A 165 31.73 -41.34 -17.13
CA ILE A 165 32.44 -41.70 -15.87
C ILE A 165 33.00 -43.13 -15.88
N GLU A 166 32.53 -44.05 -16.73
CA GLU A 166 33.01 -45.44 -16.71
C GLU A 166 34.37 -45.66 -17.40
N ASP A 167 34.79 -44.79 -18.32
CA ASP A 167 36.02 -45.01 -19.13
C ASP A 167 37.35 -44.71 -18.40
N LYS A 168 37.32 -44.36 -17.10
CA LYS A 168 38.56 -44.04 -16.33
C LYS A 168 38.87 -44.95 -15.14
N ALA A 169 38.13 -46.04 -14.94
CA ALA A 169 38.30 -46.93 -13.78
C ALA A 169 39.21 -48.15 -14.02
N GLY A 170 40.22 -48.08 -14.89
CA GLY A 170 40.92 -49.29 -15.39
C GLY A 170 42.44 -49.20 -15.65
N MET A 171 43.19 -48.31 -15.00
CA MET A 171 44.68 -48.36 -15.07
C MET A 171 45.28 -48.85 -13.75
N ASP A 172 45.08 -50.13 -13.45
CA ASP A 172 45.83 -50.87 -12.43
C ASP A 172 46.99 -51.62 -13.09
N GLY A 173 48.21 -51.13 -12.92
CA GLY A 173 49.40 -51.68 -13.57
C GLY A 173 50.69 -50.93 -13.21
N ARG A 174 51.46 -51.53 -12.29
CA ARG A 174 52.81 -51.19 -11.78
C ARG A 174 53.58 -50.10 -12.55
N LYS A 175 53.69 -48.91 -11.96
CA LYS A 175 54.63 -47.85 -12.36
C LYS A 175 56.07 -48.32 -12.06
N LYS A 176 56.82 -48.72 -13.09
CA LYS A 176 58.27 -48.94 -12.99
C LYS A 176 58.95 -47.56 -12.86
N MET A 177 59.57 -47.32 -11.72
CA MET A 177 60.62 -46.31 -11.56
C MET A 177 61.94 -47.07 -11.45
N PHE A 178 62.93 -46.73 -12.27
CA PHE A 178 64.33 -46.97 -11.96
C PHE A 178 65.13 -45.75 -12.42
N GLU A 179 65.98 -45.26 -11.51
CA GLU A 179 66.90 -44.14 -11.66
C GLU A 179 68.27 -44.60 -12.19
N THR A 180 69.07 -43.59 -12.56
CA THR A 180 70.55 -43.45 -12.56
C THR A 180 71.35 -43.56 -13.86
N ASP A 181 72.26 -42.58 -13.95
CA ASP A 181 73.33 -42.21 -14.89
C ASP A 181 73.99 -43.30 -15.75
N ALA A 182 74.21 -42.96 -17.02
CA ALA A 182 75.51 -42.85 -17.72
C ALA A 182 75.28 -42.47 -19.20
#